data_AF-A0A7X7J8J3-F1
#
_entry.id   AF-A0A7X7J8J3-F1
#
_cell.length_a   1.000
_cell.length_b   1.000
_cell.length_c   1.000
_cell.angle_alpha   90.00
_cell.angle_beta   90.00
_cell.angle_gamma   90.00
#
_symmetry.space_group_name_H-M   'P 1'
#
loop_
_entity.id
_entity.type
_entity.pdbx_description
1 polymer ?
#
loop_
_entity_poly.entity_id
_entity_poly.type
_entity_poly.pdbx_seq_one_letter_code
_entity_poly.pdbx_strand_id
1 'polypeptide(L)'
;MKAWLLAAAILLVGFGCELPDSENTGTTGSDPTVLEADPVTTNTVVETDPVTTNAVSTNTVDADDVQWALIKWQGPSAEDATRVMNLEADIESNGNYVRFTYNKYPWNEYALGCFFVWDGSAWRGGKFDWIRTGGQSRKTLENIHDGYNGLDAPSSGTKCAFAWTDGKTRSNLAITTWP
;
A
#
# COMPACT_ATOMS: atom_id res chain seq x y z
N MET A 1 -32.25 15.33 29.71
CA MET A 1 -32.67 14.08 30.41
C MET A 1 -32.84 12.97 29.38
N LYS A 2 -32.61 11.71 29.78
CA LYS A 2 -32.62 10.48 28.95
C LYS A 2 -31.46 10.43 27.95
N ALA A 3 -30.29 9.87 28.25
CA ALA A 3 -29.89 8.55 28.80
C ALA A 3 -29.58 7.53 27.69
N TRP A 4 -28.45 6.86 27.84
CA TRP A 4 -27.79 6.03 26.83
C TRP A 4 -28.28 4.59 26.88
N LEU A 5 -28.08 3.84 25.79
CA LEU A 5 -28.14 2.38 25.78
C LEU A 5 -26.93 1.82 25.03
N LEU A 6 -26.00 1.26 25.81
CA LEU A 6 -24.85 0.51 25.33
C LEU A 6 -25.28 -0.96 25.21
N ALA A 7 -24.97 -1.63 24.09
CA ALA A 7 -25.17 -3.06 23.93
C ALA A 7 -23.82 -3.73 23.69
N ALA A 8 -23.31 -4.46 24.69
CA ALA A 8 -22.13 -5.29 24.58
C ALA A 8 -22.55 -6.75 24.35
N ALA A 9 -21.94 -7.41 23.37
CA ALA A 9 -22.06 -8.85 23.16
C ALA A 9 -20.69 -9.48 23.35
N ILE A 10 -20.58 -10.40 24.31
CA ILE A 10 -19.39 -11.20 24.61
C ILE A 10 -19.66 -12.63 24.14
N LEU A 11 -18.71 -13.26 23.45
CA LEU A 11 -18.73 -14.71 23.19
C LEU A 11 -17.34 -15.34 23.36
N LEU A 12 -17.35 -16.52 24.01
CA LEU A 12 -16.22 -17.33 24.52
C LEU A 12 -16.67 -18.81 24.49
N VAL A 13 -15.83 -19.84 24.37
CA VAL A 13 -14.35 -19.97 24.32
C VAL A 13 -13.99 -20.91 23.14
N GLY A 14 -12.75 -20.87 22.61
CA GLY A 14 -12.25 -21.86 21.65
C GLY A 14 -10.74 -22.09 21.71
N PHE A 15 -10.23 -22.68 22.79
CA PHE A 15 -8.85 -23.20 22.85
C PHE A 15 -8.78 -24.62 22.25
N GLY A 16 -7.71 -24.91 21.52
CA GLY A 16 -7.42 -26.22 20.96
C GLY A 16 -5.95 -26.36 20.58
N CYS A 17 -5.11 -26.72 21.55
CA CYS A 17 -3.78 -27.27 21.32
C CYS A 17 -3.81 -28.75 21.71
N GLU A 18 -3.43 -29.64 20.81
CA GLU A 18 -3.00 -31.00 21.18
C GLU A 18 -1.97 -31.52 20.16
N LEU A 19 -1.17 -32.48 20.61
CA LEU A 19 0.17 -32.84 20.10
C LEU A 19 0.13 -34.03 19.10
N PRO A 20 1.23 -34.33 18.39
CA PRO A 20 1.24 -35.40 17.39
C PRO A 20 1.51 -36.79 18.01
N ASP A 21 0.80 -37.79 17.52
CA ASP A 21 1.11 -39.20 17.79
C ASP A 21 2.13 -39.76 16.80
N SER A 22 3.03 -40.60 17.32
CA SER A 22 4.04 -41.34 16.58
C SER A 22 3.79 -42.82 16.77
N GLU A 23 3.54 -43.56 15.68
CA GLU A 23 3.52 -45.01 15.71
C GLU A 23 4.56 -45.60 14.74
N ASN A 24 5.46 -46.38 15.32
CA ASN A 24 6.44 -47.22 14.66
C ASN A 24 6.08 -48.67 15.00
N THR A 25 6.00 -49.58 14.02
CA THR A 25 6.72 -50.88 14.05
C THR A 25 6.33 -51.84 12.90
N GLY A 26 7.35 -52.46 12.30
CA GLY A 26 7.33 -53.90 11.96
C GLY A 26 7.26 -54.30 10.48
N THR A 27 7.76 -55.47 10.05
CA THR A 27 8.64 -56.48 10.69
C THR A 27 9.19 -57.45 9.61
N THR A 28 10.50 -57.77 9.60
CA THR A 28 11.19 -58.91 8.91
C THR A 28 11.00 -59.15 7.39
N GLY A 29 11.98 -59.65 6.61
CA GLY A 29 13.36 -60.08 6.89
C GLY A 29 13.76 -61.29 6.02
N SER A 30 15.02 -61.41 5.58
CA SER A 30 15.74 -62.65 5.18
C SER A 30 17.17 -62.35 4.68
N ASP A 31 18.11 -63.25 4.95
CA ASP A 31 19.56 -63.26 4.67
C ASP A 31 19.96 -64.76 4.50
N PRO A 32 21.14 -65.22 4.01
CA PRO A 32 22.30 -64.56 3.37
C PRO A 32 22.74 -65.19 2.01
N THR A 33 23.74 -64.59 1.31
CA THR A 33 25.09 -65.18 1.04
C THR A 33 25.99 -64.38 0.05
N VAL A 34 27.07 -63.82 0.59
CA VAL A 34 28.48 -63.70 0.11
C VAL A 34 28.83 -63.76 -1.40
N LEU A 35 29.51 -62.71 -1.92
CA LEU A 35 30.89 -62.74 -2.48
C LEU A 35 31.34 -61.33 -2.94
N GLU A 36 32.62 -60.99 -2.77
CA GLU A 36 33.19 -59.63 -3.03
C GLU A 36 33.74 -59.44 -4.45
N ALA A 37 33.72 -58.20 -4.95
CA ALA A 37 34.65 -57.69 -5.96
C ALA A 37 34.76 -56.14 -5.97
N ASP A 38 35.99 -55.65 -5.82
CA ASP A 38 36.60 -54.36 -6.21
C ASP A 38 36.04 -52.98 -5.75
N PRO A 39 36.91 -52.04 -5.30
CA PRO A 39 36.54 -50.68 -4.94
C PRO A 39 36.58 -49.72 -6.13
N VAL A 40 35.49 -48.96 -6.35
CA VAL A 40 35.45 -47.81 -7.26
C VAL A 40 34.98 -46.56 -6.52
N THR A 41 35.70 -45.45 -6.73
CA THR A 41 35.65 -44.26 -5.88
C THR A 41 34.58 -43.23 -6.29
N THR A 42 34.05 -42.56 -5.26
CA THR A 42 33.46 -41.20 -5.28
C THR A 42 32.15 -40.96 -6.06
N ASN A 43 31.07 -40.70 -5.32
CA ASN A 43 30.46 -39.36 -5.22
C ASN A 43 29.28 -39.37 -4.24
N THR A 44 29.55 -39.17 -2.95
CA THR A 44 28.48 -38.90 -1.98
C THR A 44 28.04 -37.45 -2.13
N VAL A 45 26.89 -37.23 -2.76
CA VAL A 45 26.19 -35.95 -2.65
C VAL A 45 25.80 -35.77 -1.19
N VAL A 46 26.30 -34.70 -0.56
CA VAL A 46 25.76 -34.26 0.74
C VAL A 46 24.40 -33.66 0.45
N GLU A 47 23.35 -34.44 0.71
CA GLU A 47 21.98 -33.93 0.74
C GLU A 47 21.88 -32.95 1.91
N THR A 48 22.01 -31.65 1.61
CA THR A 48 21.71 -30.59 2.57
C THR A 48 20.21 -30.37 2.55
N ASP A 49 19.56 -30.47 3.72
CA ASP A 49 18.14 -30.15 3.88
C ASP A 49 17.83 -28.80 3.19
N PRO A 50 16.69 -28.70 2.47
CA PRO A 50 16.29 -27.43 1.89
C PRO A 50 16.04 -26.44 3.04
N VAL A 51 16.97 -25.50 3.22
CA VAL A 51 16.77 -24.36 4.11
C VAL A 51 15.56 -23.61 3.60
N THR A 52 14.42 -23.79 4.28
CA THR A 52 13.21 -23.01 4.05
C THR A 52 13.50 -21.59 4.53
N THR A 53 14.20 -20.81 3.70
CA THR A 53 14.26 -19.36 3.83
C THR A 53 12.84 -18.85 3.70
N ASN A 54 12.19 -18.62 4.83
CA ASN A 54 11.00 -17.80 4.90
C ASN A 54 11.39 -16.44 4.29
N ALA A 55 11.01 -16.24 3.04
CA ALA A 55 11.23 -14.98 2.36
C ALA A 55 10.47 -13.92 3.15
N VAL A 56 11.22 -13.08 3.86
CA VAL A 56 10.64 -11.87 4.44
C VAL A 56 10.23 -11.02 3.26
N SER A 57 8.94 -11.05 2.93
CA SER A 57 8.33 -10.12 1.98
C SER A 57 8.45 -8.72 2.56
N THR A 58 9.59 -8.08 2.31
CA THR A 58 9.70 -6.63 2.36
C THR A 58 8.77 -6.12 1.27
N ASN A 59 7.55 -5.76 1.65
CA ASN A 59 6.62 -5.05 0.79
C ASN A 59 7.23 -3.67 0.50
N THR A 60 8.13 -3.62 -0.47
CA THR A 60 8.67 -2.39 -1.04
C THR A 60 7.52 -1.70 -1.74
N VAL A 61 6.90 -0.75 -1.06
CA VAL A 61 5.86 0.09 -1.65
C VAL A 61 6.55 0.93 -2.73
N ASP A 62 6.27 0.62 -3.99
CA ASP A 62 6.67 1.49 -5.10
C ASP A 62 5.78 2.75 -5.04
N ALA A 63 6.34 3.91 -5.38
CA ALA A 63 5.55 5.11 -5.58
C ALA A 63 4.44 4.89 -6.63
N ASP A 64 4.73 4.06 -7.64
CA ASP A 64 3.80 3.75 -8.74
C ASP A 64 2.77 2.67 -8.33
N ASP A 65 2.97 1.96 -7.22
CA ASP A 65 1.96 1.11 -6.58
C ASP A 65 1.07 1.95 -5.64
N VAL A 66 0.01 2.51 -6.22
CA VAL A 66 -0.90 3.48 -5.58
C VAL A 66 -1.76 2.85 -4.47
N GLN A 67 -1.19 2.71 -3.28
CA GLN A 67 -1.89 2.24 -2.08
C GLN A 67 -2.46 3.40 -1.25
N TRP A 68 -3.69 3.82 -1.59
CA TRP A 68 -4.38 4.96 -0.95
C TRP A 68 -4.51 4.85 0.59
N ALA A 69 -4.68 3.64 1.12
CA ALA A 69 -4.77 3.40 2.56
C ALA A 69 -3.43 3.54 3.31
N LEU A 70 -2.29 3.58 2.61
CA LEU A 70 -0.96 3.76 3.20
C LEU A 70 -0.47 5.23 3.16
N ILE A 71 -1.31 6.16 2.68
CA ILE A 71 -0.99 7.59 2.65
C ILE A 71 -0.90 8.13 4.08
N LYS A 72 0.24 8.76 4.41
CA LYS A 72 0.47 9.46 5.68
C LYS A 72 -0.17 10.86 5.62
N TRP A 73 -1.45 10.95 5.96
CA TRP A 73 -2.22 12.20 5.90
C TRP A 73 -1.72 13.28 6.88
N GLN A 74 -1.57 14.51 6.40
CA GLN A 74 -1.40 15.72 7.19
C GLN A 74 -2.78 16.37 7.38
N GLY A 75 -3.32 16.26 8.60
CA GLY A 75 -4.69 16.67 8.91
C GLY A 75 -5.73 15.56 8.70
N PRO A 76 -7.03 15.89 8.62
CA PRO A 76 -8.10 14.89 8.56
C PRO A 76 -8.00 14.01 7.31
N SER A 77 -7.86 12.69 7.53
CA SER A 77 -7.71 11.69 6.48
C SER A 77 -8.97 11.54 5.61
N ALA A 78 -8.80 10.80 4.51
CA ALA A 78 -9.88 10.26 3.70
C ALA A 78 -9.52 8.82 3.28
N GLU A 79 -8.86 8.06 4.16
CA GLU A 79 -8.29 6.74 3.85
C GLU A 79 -9.34 5.71 3.41
N ASP A 80 -10.54 5.75 3.99
CA ASP A 80 -11.67 4.90 3.62
C ASP A 80 -12.38 5.34 2.31
N ALA A 81 -11.93 6.42 1.65
CA ALA A 81 -12.62 6.97 0.48
C ALA A 81 -12.60 6.00 -0.71
N THR A 82 -13.79 5.72 -1.25
CA THR A 82 -13.99 4.79 -2.37
C THR A 82 -13.66 5.44 -3.71
N ARG A 83 -12.90 4.74 -4.57
CA ARG A 83 -12.59 5.25 -5.93
C ARG A 83 -13.84 5.28 -6.80
N VAL A 84 -14.16 6.44 -7.36
CA VAL A 84 -15.34 6.64 -8.23
C VAL A 84 -15.03 7.25 -9.60
N MET A 85 -13.82 7.80 -9.80
CA MET A 85 -13.41 8.45 -11.05
C MET A 85 -11.91 8.29 -11.35
N ASN A 86 -11.51 8.70 -12.55
CA ASN A 86 -10.11 8.83 -12.95
C ASN A 86 -9.72 10.31 -13.07
N LEU A 87 -8.54 10.63 -12.57
CA LEU A 87 -7.89 11.94 -12.65
C LEU A 87 -6.48 11.75 -13.20
N GLU A 88 -6.08 12.64 -14.10
CA GLU A 88 -4.71 12.87 -14.53
C GLU A 88 -4.30 14.27 -14.09
N ALA A 89 -3.02 14.47 -13.78
CA ALA A 89 -2.48 15.72 -13.29
C ALA A 89 -1.10 15.97 -13.91
N ASP A 90 -0.90 17.18 -14.41
CA ASP A 90 0.33 17.59 -15.09
C ASP A 90 0.72 18.99 -14.61
N ILE A 91 1.91 19.14 -14.04
CA ILE A 91 2.40 20.43 -13.54
C ILE A 91 3.03 21.19 -14.70
N GLU A 92 2.62 22.44 -14.89
CA GLU A 92 3.23 23.30 -15.90
C GLU A 92 4.71 23.55 -15.58
N SER A 93 5.56 23.66 -16.60
CA SER A 93 7.02 23.80 -16.46
C SER A 93 7.51 25.03 -15.68
N ASN A 94 6.59 25.90 -15.25
CA ASN A 94 6.85 27.05 -14.38
C ASN A 94 6.55 26.76 -12.89
N GLY A 95 6.11 25.56 -12.52
CA GLY A 95 5.70 25.15 -11.17
C GLY A 95 4.37 25.74 -10.68
N ASN A 96 3.90 26.85 -11.24
CA ASN A 96 2.84 27.66 -10.66
C ASN A 96 1.42 27.06 -10.81
N TYR A 97 1.23 26.09 -11.71
CA TYR A 97 -0.08 25.53 -12.01
C TYR A 97 -0.04 24.03 -12.26
N VAL A 98 -1.08 23.34 -11.78
CA VAL A 98 -1.42 21.98 -12.21
C VAL A 98 -2.59 22.01 -13.18
N ARG A 99 -2.50 21.24 -14.26
CA ARG A 99 -3.57 20.94 -15.20
C ARG A 99 -4.19 19.60 -14.84
N PHE A 100 -5.51 19.51 -14.92
CA PHE A 100 -6.28 18.33 -14.57
C PHE A 100 -7.13 17.86 -15.76
N THR A 101 -7.00 16.57 -16.09
CA THR A 101 -7.89 15.86 -17.03
C THR A 101 -8.68 14.83 -16.24
N TYR A 102 -10.01 14.76 -16.44
CA TYR A 102 -10.87 13.85 -15.68
C TYR A 102 -12.00 13.28 -16.54
N ASN A 103 -12.36 12.03 -16.28
CA ASN A 103 -13.39 11.34 -17.08
C ASN A 103 -14.83 11.73 -16.72
N LYS A 104 -15.06 12.18 -15.47
CA LYS A 104 -16.33 12.75 -14.98
C LYS A 104 -16.08 13.51 -13.68
N TYR A 105 -16.98 14.44 -13.33
CA TYR A 105 -17.05 15.04 -12.00
C TYR A 105 -18.28 14.45 -11.27
N PRO A 106 -18.10 13.53 -10.30
CA PRO A 106 -19.22 12.79 -9.69
C PRO A 106 -19.90 13.51 -8.52
N TRP A 107 -19.38 14.66 -8.08
CA TRP A 107 -19.89 15.40 -6.92
C TRP A 107 -20.85 16.51 -7.32
N ASN A 108 -21.87 16.75 -6.50
CA ASN A 108 -22.87 17.81 -6.76
C ASN A 108 -22.41 19.21 -6.30
N GLU A 109 -21.38 19.27 -5.46
CA GLU A 109 -20.83 20.50 -4.87
C GLU A 109 -19.32 20.58 -5.13
N TYR A 110 -18.55 21.13 -4.18
CA TYR A 110 -17.09 21.17 -4.21
C TYR A 110 -16.48 19.82 -3.84
N ALA A 111 -15.28 19.56 -4.37
CA ALA A 111 -14.39 18.51 -3.88
C ALA A 111 -13.15 19.15 -3.23
N LEU A 112 -12.43 18.38 -2.43
CA LEU A 112 -11.15 18.76 -1.85
C LEU A 112 -10.03 18.28 -2.78
N GLY A 113 -9.24 19.22 -3.28
CA GLY A 113 -8.00 18.95 -3.98
C GLY A 113 -6.96 18.51 -2.96
N CYS A 114 -6.34 17.36 -3.21
CA CYS A 114 -5.28 16.81 -2.38
C CYS A 114 -3.96 16.76 -3.15
N PHE A 115 -2.87 17.00 -2.44
CA PHE A 115 -1.49 16.96 -2.92
C PHE A 115 -0.65 16.09 -1.99
N PHE A 116 0.18 15.24 -2.58
CA PHE A 116 1.05 14.30 -1.88
C PHE A 116 2.45 14.28 -2.50
N VAL A 117 3.45 14.08 -1.66
CA VAL A 117 4.87 13.98 -2.01
C VAL A 117 5.36 12.60 -1.61
N TRP A 118 6.18 11.96 -2.46
CA TRP A 118 6.80 10.69 -2.14
C TRP A 118 8.04 10.89 -1.23
N ASP A 119 8.07 10.26 -0.05
CA ASP A 119 9.19 10.37 0.90
C ASP A 119 10.30 9.32 0.70
N GLY A 120 10.19 8.47 -0.32
CA GLY A 120 11.03 7.30 -0.53
C GLY A 120 10.43 5.99 0.00
N SER A 121 9.42 6.06 0.88
CA SER A 121 8.76 4.92 1.53
C SER A 121 7.22 4.98 1.50
N ALA A 122 6.64 6.18 1.47
CA ALA A 122 5.21 6.41 1.46
C ALA A 122 4.86 7.79 0.87
N TRP A 123 3.60 7.91 0.44
CA TRP A 123 2.97 9.16 0.08
C TRP A 123 2.62 9.98 1.34
N ARG A 124 3.03 11.26 1.38
CA ARG A 124 2.77 12.21 2.49
C ARG A 124 2.08 13.46 1.98
N GLY A 125 1.03 13.93 2.65
CA GLY A 125 0.31 15.15 2.22
C GLY A 125 -1.15 15.13 2.61
N GLY A 126 -2.02 15.78 1.85
CA GLY A 126 -3.45 15.86 2.16
C GLY A 126 -4.18 16.92 1.34
N LYS A 127 -5.20 17.55 1.92
CA LYS A 127 -6.06 18.59 1.31
C LYS A 127 -5.34 19.94 1.20
N PHE A 128 -5.07 20.44 -0.02
CA PHE A 128 -4.38 21.71 -0.27
C PHE A 128 -5.30 22.88 -0.68
N ASP A 129 -6.45 22.60 -1.29
CA ASP A 129 -7.41 23.63 -1.74
C ASP A 129 -8.76 22.99 -2.13
N TRP A 130 -9.77 23.82 -2.42
CA TRP A 130 -11.07 23.44 -2.97
C TRP A 130 -11.06 23.34 -4.50
N ILE A 131 -11.73 22.32 -5.02
CA ILE A 131 -12.06 22.14 -6.43
C ILE A 131 -13.50 22.60 -6.66
N ARG A 132 -13.69 23.49 -7.63
CA ARG A 132 -14.99 24.09 -7.95
C ARG A 132 -16.01 23.05 -8.44
N THR A 133 -17.28 23.30 -8.15
CA THR A 133 -18.42 22.52 -8.68
C THR A 133 -18.36 22.39 -10.21
N GLY A 134 -18.56 21.19 -10.73
CA GLY A 134 -18.34 20.83 -12.14
C GLY A 134 -16.91 20.40 -12.47
N GLY A 135 -16.00 20.50 -11.50
CA GLY A 135 -14.57 20.24 -11.66
C GLY A 135 -13.80 21.46 -12.16
N GLN A 136 -12.48 21.33 -12.20
CA GLN A 136 -11.58 22.43 -12.56
C GLN A 136 -10.39 21.89 -13.34
N SER A 137 -10.19 22.33 -14.58
CA SER A 137 -9.13 21.84 -15.48
C SER A 137 -7.73 22.44 -15.20
N ARG A 138 -7.63 23.49 -14.39
CA ARG A 138 -6.35 24.14 -14.04
C ARG A 138 -6.43 24.85 -12.69
N LYS A 139 -5.43 24.66 -11.82
CA LYS A 139 -5.39 25.18 -10.44
C LYS A 139 -4.00 25.75 -10.12
N THR A 140 -3.94 26.80 -9.31
CA THR A 140 -2.67 27.37 -8.80
C THR A 140 -2.02 26.42 -7.79
N LEU A 141 -0.69 26.45 -7.71
CA LEU A 141 0.13 25.71 -6.74
C LEU A 141 0.81 26.63 -5.69
N GLU A 142 0.38 27.89 -5.60
CA GLU A 142 0.84 28.89 -4.61
C GLU A 142 0.86 28.35 -3.17
N ASN A 143 -0.23 27.73 -2.70
CA ASN A 143 -0.32 27.06 -1.39
C ASN A 143 0.70 25.93 -1.15
N ILE A 144 1.39 25.44 -2.19
CA ILE A 144 2.41 24.39 -2.12
C ILE A 144 3.82 24.98 -2.20
N HIS A 145 4.00 26.11 -2.89
CA HIS A 145 5.27 26.83 -2.95
C HIS A 145 5.66 27.44 -1.60
N ASP A 146 4.69 27.99 -0.87
CA ASP A 146 4.91 28.61 0.45
C ASP A 146 5.00 27.59 1.60
N GLY A 147 4.97 26.29 1.28
CA GLY A 147 4.91 25.19 2.24
C GLY A 147 3.47 24.77 2.55
N TYR A 148 3.21 23.47 2.44
CA TYR A 148 1.86 22.90 2.47
C TYR A 148 1.66 21.96 3.66
N ASN A 149 0.69 22.29 4.55
CA ASN A 149 0.38 21.54 5.79
C ASN A 149 1.63 21.19 6.63
N GLY A 150 2.60 22.12 6.71
CA GLY A 150 3.86 21.92 7.45
C GLY A 150 4.90 21.06 6.73
N LEU A 151 4.70 20.76 5.44
CA LEU A 151 5.72 20.22 4.54
C LEU A 151 6.34 21.36 3.74
N ASP A 152 7.66 21.34 3.54
CA ASP A 152 8.33 22.23 2.60
C ASP A 152 7.91 21.95 1.15
N ALA A 153 8.13 22.92 0.26
CA ALA A 153 7.95 22.72 -1.17
C ALA A 153 8.86 21.57 -1.67
N PRO A 154 8.38 20.68 -2.57
CA PRO A 154 9.21 19.58 -3.07
C PRO A 154 10.40 20.08 -3.88
N SER A 155 11.50 19.32 -3.86
CA SER A 155 12.61 19.54 -4.79
C SER A 155 12.22 19.17 -6.22
N SER A 156 12.77 19.86 -7.21
CA SER A 156 12.68 19.48 -8.63
C SER A 156 13.03 17.99 -8.83
N GLY A 157 12.27 17.30 -9.67
CA GLY A 157 12.37 15.85 -9.90
C GLY A 157 11.67 14.96 -8.87
N THR A 158 11.10 15.51 -7.79
CA THR A 158 10.40 14.70 -6.77
C THR A 158 9.08 14.15 -7.33
N LYS A 159 8.83 12.84 -7.16
CA LYS A 159 7.51 12.24 -7.43
C LYS A 159 6.47 12.87 -6.50
N CYS A 160 5.42 13.43 -7.09
CA CYS A 160 4.27 13.99 -6.39
C CYS A 160 2.98 13.41 -6.97
N ALA A 161 1.86 13.59 -6.29
CA ALA A 161 0.57 13.09 -6.75
C ALA A 161 -0.58 14.01 -6.33
N PHE A 162 -1.61 14.08 -7.18
CA PHE A 162 -2.84 14.80 -6.90
C PHE A 162 -4.04 13.85 -6.80
N ALA A 163 -5.03 14.19 -5.99
CA ALA A 163 -6.33 13.51 -5.99
C ALA A 163 -7.46 14.47 -5.64
N TRP A 164 -8.68 14.16 -6.05
CA TRP A 164 -9.89 14.88 -5.62
C TRP A 164 -10.75 13.96 -4.75
N THR A 165 -11.33 14.50 -3.67
CA THR A 165 -12.20 13.73 -2.74
C THR A 165 -13.24 14.60 -2.04
N ASP A 166 -14.40 14.03 -1.70
CA ASP A 166 -15.38 14.62 -0.76
C ASP A 166 -15.22 14.08 0.68
N GLY A 167 -14.16 13.29 0.94
CA GLY A 167 -13.93 12.57 2.20
C GLY A 167 -14.58 11.19 2.28
N LYS A 168 -15.47 10.81 1.35
CA LYS A 168 -16.12 9.48 1.27
C LYS A 168 -15.82 8.76 -0.04
N THR A 169 -15.55 9.51 -1.08
CA THR A 169 -15.28 9.06 -2.44
C THR A 169 -14.15 9.88 -3.06
N ARG A 170 -13.47 9.35 -4.07
CA ARG A 170 -12.23 9.93 -4.62
C ARG A 170 -11.91 9.57 -6.08
N SER A 171 -10.93 10.26 -6.64
CA SER A 171 -10.14 9.79 -7.79
C SER A 171 -9.10 8.72 -7.42
N ASN A 172 -8.30 8.27 -8.39
CA ASN A 172 -6.95 7.75 -8.13
C ASN A 172 -6.01 8.84 -7.59
N LEU A 173 -4.82 8.45 -7.11
CA LEU A 173 -3.66 9.33 -7.13
C LEU A 173 -3.22 9.50 -8.60
N ALA A 174 -3.18 10.74 -9.07
CA ALA A 174 -2.63 11.15 -10.34
C ALA A 174 -1.16 11.51 -10.11
N ILE A 175 -0.27 10.54 -10.36
CA ILE A 175 1.18 10.72 -10.16
C ILE A 175 1.74 11.64 -11.25
N THR A 176 2.63 12.53 -10.84
CA THR A 176 3.38 13.45 -11.70
C THR A 176 4.73 13.77 -11.04
N THR A 177 5.54 14.61 -11.68
CA THR A 177 6.87 14.99 -11.19
C THR A 177 6.89 16.49 -10.92
N TRP A 178 7.45 16.89 -9.78
CA TRP A 178 7.65 18.29 -9.46
C TRP A 178 8.73 18.89 -10.39
N PRO A 179 8.49 20.05 -11.03
CA PRO A 179 9.42 20.64 -12.00
C PRO A 179 10.69 21.21 -11.34
#